data_AF-A0A9W8CEV9-F1
#
_entry.id   AF-A0A9W8CEV9-F1
#
_cell.length_a   1.000
_cell.length_b   1.000
_cell.length_c   1.000
_cell.angle_alpha   90.00
_cell.angle_beta   90.00
_cell.angle_gamma   90.00
#
_symmetry.space_group_name_H-M   'P 1'
#
loop_
_entity.id
_entity.type
_entity.pdbx_description
1 polymer ?
#
loop_
_entity_poly.entity_id
_entity_poly.type
_entity_poly.pdbx_seq_one_letter_code
_entity_poly.pdbx_strand_id
1 'polypeptide(L)'
;MSKLRNQILAGTAALFWAIWLCRNDMVFNRTPITSFLQVIFRATYWIRSCSPLFKEEERETMRTGCTLLETTVMEIFSKFGWKRSLRLNV
;
A
#
# COMPACT_ATOMS: atom_id res chain seq x y z
N MET A 1 -13.27 24.76 -8.80
CA MET A 1 -13.69 23.93 -7.63
C MET A 1 -14.12 22.52 -8.01
N SER A 2 -14.87 22.28 -9.08
CA SER A 2 -15.33 20.92 -9.49
C SER A 2 -14.20 19.96 -9.88
N LYS A 3 -13.13 20.46 -10.51
CA LYS A 3 -11.99 19.66 -10.99
C LYS A 3 -11.21 18.98 -9.86
N LEU A 4 -10.94 19.71 -8.77
CA LEU A 4 -10.24 19.20 -7.60
C LEU A 4 -11.05 18.13 -6.86
N ARG A 5 -12.36 18.33 -6.72
CA ARG A 5 -13.26 17.35 -6.10
C ARG A 5 -13.31 16.04 -6.89
N ASN A 6 -13.31 16.12 -8.22
CA ASN A 6 -13.27 14.94 -9.08
C ASN A 6 -11.91 14.21 -9.00
N GLN A 7 -10.80 14.94 -8.84
CA GLN A 7 -9.48 14.34 -8.60
C GLN A 7 -9.40 13.65 -7.24
N ILE A 8 -9.94 14.26 -6.19
CA ILE A 8 -10.00 13.65 -4.86
C ILE A 8 -10.83 12.36 -4.91
N LEU A 9 -12.01 12.40 -5.54
CA LEU A 9 -12.85 11.21 -5.73
C LEU A 9 -12.13 10.12 -6.52
N ALA A 10 -11.44 10.48 -7.60
CA ALA A 10 -10.65 9.52 -8.39
C ALA A 10 -9.50 8.91 -7.56
N GLY A 11 -8.80 9.72 -6.77
CA GLY A 11 -7.74 9.26 -5.87
C GLY A 11 -8.26 8.34 -4.76
N THR A 12 -9.39 8.70 -4.14
CA THR A 12 -10.06 7.87 -3.13
C THR A 12 -10.56 6.55 -3.72
N ALA A 13 -11.16 6.57 -4.91
CA ALA A 13 -11.60 5.37 -5.61
C ALA A 13 -10.42 4.45 -5.97
N ALA A 14 -9.30 5.02 -6.42
CA ALA A 14 -8.08 4.25 -6.70
C ALA A 14 -7.49 3.61 -5.43
N LEU A 15 -7.53 4.31 -4.30
CA LEU A 15 -7.14 3.77 -2.99
C LEU A 15 -8.03 2.58 -2.58
N PHE A 16 -9.35 2.72 -2.70
CA PHE A 16 -10.29 1.62 -2.43
C PHE A 16 -10.08 0.44 -3.38
N TRP A 17 -9.78 0.72 -4.65
CA TRP A 17 -9.49 -0.31 -5.65
C TRP A 17 -8.21 -1.09 -5.32
N ALA A 18 -7.14 -0.41 -4.90
CA ALA A 18 -5.89 -1.04 -4.48
C ALA A 18 -6.08 -1.91 -3.22
N ILE A 19 -6.85 -1.43 -2.24
CA ILE A 19 -7.19 -2.19 -1.02
C ILE A 19 -7.99 -3.45 -1.39
N TRP A 20 -8.97 -3.30 -2.29
CA TRP A 20 -9.78 -4.42 -2.78
C TRP A 20 -8.94 -5.47 -3.51
N LEU A 21 -8.03 -5.05 -4.40
CA LEU A 21 -7.11 -5.94 -5.11
C LEU A 21 -6.21 -6.71 -4.15
N CYS A 22 -5.62 -6.05 -3.15
CA CYS A 22 -4.82 -6.73 -2.12
C CYS A 22 -5.63 -7.77 -1.35
N ARG A 23 -6.89 -7.47 -1.05
CA ARG A 23 -7.79 -8.41 -0.34
C ARG A 23 -8.20 -9.58 -1.23
N ASN A 24 -8.47 -9.33 -2.51
CA ASN A 24 -8.78 -10.36 -3.48
C ASN A 24 -7.58 -11.27 -3.73
N ASP A 25 -6.37 -10.72 -3.86
CA ASP A 25 -5.14 -11.52 -4.01
C ASP A 25 -4.95 -12.47 -2.82
N MET A 26 -5.27 -12.03 -1.60
CA MET A 26 -5.24 -12.87 -0.40
C MET A 26 -6.28 -14.00 -0.42
N VAL A 27 -7.50 -13.71 -0.88
CA VAL A 27 -8.62 -14.67 -0.89
C VAL A 27 -8.50 -15.67 -2.04
N PHE A 28 -8.15 -15.21 -3.25
CA PHE A 28 -8.13 -16.01 -4.47
C PHE A 28 -6.82 -16.77 -4.68
N ASN A 29 -5.66 -16.13 -4.41
CA ASN A 29 -4.36 -16.77 -4.62
C ASN A 29 -3.86 -17.54 -3.38
N ARG A 30 -4.66 -17.58 -2.30
CA ARG A 30 -4.31 -18.23 -1.01
C ARG A 30 -2.90 -17.91 -0.52
N THR A 31 -2.35 -16.75 -0.87
CA THR A 31 -1.03 -16.34 -0.43
C THR A 31 -1.12 -16.04 1.06
N PRO A 32 -0.49 -16.83 1.95
CA PRO A 32 -0.48 -16.50 3.36
C PRO A 32 0.32 -15.20 3.50
N ILE A 33 -0.36 -14.12 3.83
CA ILE A 33 0.31 -12.89 4.23
C ILE A 33 0.90 -13.17 5.61
N THR A 34 2.15 -13.61 5.62
CA THR A 34 2.84 -14.01 6.85
C THR A 34 3.18 -12.82 7.75
N SER A 35 3.04 -11.58 7.25
CA SER A 35 3.31 -10.38 8.04
C SER A 35 2.70 -9.08 7.52
N PHE A 36 2.48 -8.17 8.46
CA PHE A 36 2.12 -6.77 8.21
C PHE A 36 3.12 -6.06 7.28
N LEU A 37 4.43 -6.38 7.38
CA LEU A 37 5.46 -5.85 6.49
C LEU A 37 5.20 -6.22 5.02
N GLN A 38 4.87 -7.49 4.76
CA GLN A 38 4.56 -7.96 3.41
C GLN A 38 3.30 -7.30 2.84
N VAL A 39 2.29 -7.02 3.67
CA VAL A 39 1.10 -6.24 3.23
C VAL A 39 1.52 -4.88 2.72
N ILE A 40 2.35 -4.18 3.51
CA ILE A 40 2.76 -2.82 3.19
C ILE A 40 3.62 -2.77 1.93
N PHE A 41 4.62 -3.65 1.80
CA PHE A 41 5.44 -3.73 0.59
C PHE A 41 4.63 -4.09 -0.66
N ARG A 42 3.62 -4.95 -0.54
CA ARG A 42 2.71 -5.23 -1.67
C ARG A 42 1.86 -4.02 -2.02
N ALA A 43 1.31 -3.32 -1.02
CA ALA A 43 0.53 -2.12 -1.24
C ALA A 43 1.34 -1.03 -1.96
N THR A 44 2.58 -0.76 -1.51
CA THR A 44 3.45 0.24 -2.16
C THR A 44 3.90 -0.18 -3.55
N TYR A 45 4.14 -1.47 -3.78
CA TYR A 45 4.40 -2.01 -5.11
C TYR A 45 3.23 -1.77 -6.08
N TRP A 46 2.00 -2.06 -5.65
CA TRP A 46 0.81 -1.84 -6.47
C TRP A 46 0.57 -0.35 -6.73
N ILE A 47 0.74 0.50 -5.72
CA ILE A 47 0.62 1.95 -5.86
C ILE A 47 1.65 2.49 -6.88
N ARG A 48 2.90 2.01 -6.85
CA ARG A 48 3.91 2.35 -7.87
C ARG A 48 3.56 1.81 -9.26
N SER A 49 2.99 0.60 -9.34
CA SER A 49 2.53 0.01 -10.60
C SER A 49 1.35 0.76 -11.20
N CYS A 50 0.52 1.38 -10.35
CA CYS A 50 -0.55 2.27 -10.75
C CYS A 50 -0.10 3.72 -10.97
N SER A 51 1.14 4.09 -10.63
CA SER A 51 1.71 5.44 -10.85
C SER A 51 1.44 5.95 -12.27
N PRO A 52 1.59 5.14 -13.35
CA PRO A 52 1.32 5.59 -14.70
C PRO A 52 -0.10 6.16 -14.94
N LEU A 53 -1.08 5.80 -14.11
CA LEU A 53 -2.48 6.22 -14.25
C LEU A 53 -2.75 7.62 -13.67
N PHE A 54 -1.81 8.19 -12.93
CA PHE A 54 -1.95 9.49 -12.26
C PHE A 54 -1.22 10.61 -13.02
N LYS A 55 -1.60 11.85 -12.76
CA LYS A 55 -0.90 13.03 -13.30
C LYS A 55 0.52 13.10 -12.74
N GLU A 56 1.46 13.68 -13.48
CA GLU A 56 2.90 13.67 -13.13
C GLU A 56 3.19 14.20 -11.71
N GLU A 57 2.52 15.28 -11.29
CA GLU A 57 2.63 15.84 -9.94
C GLU A 57 2.10 14.89 -8.84
N GLU A 58 1.01 14.18 -9.14
CA GLU A 58 0.42 13.16 -8.26
C GLU A 58 1.31 11.90 -8.21
N ARG A 59 2.01 11.57 -9.30
CA ARG A 59 2.96 10.44 -9.36
C ARG A 59 4.15 10.64 -8.43
N GLU A 60 4.76 11.81 -8.47
CA GLU A 60 5.93 12.13 -7.65
C GLU A 60 5.55 12.14 -6.16
N THR A 61 4.41 12.72 -5.83
CA THR A 61 3.82 12.69 -4.49
C THR A 61 3.58 11.26 -4.01
N MET A 62 3.02 10.41 -4.87
CA MET A 62 2.71 9.02 -4.54
C MET A 62 3.96 8.14 -4.40
N ARG A 63 4.97 8.36 -5.24
CA ARG A 63 6.26 7.67 -5.16
C ARG A 63 6.98 8.04 -3.86
N THR A 64 6.96 9.32 -3.50
CA THR A 64 7.51 9.83 -2.24
C THR A 64 6.78 9.26 -1.03
N GLY A 65 5.44 9.24 -1.05
CA GLY A 65 4.63 8.63 0.00
C GLY A 65 4.91 7.14 0.19
N CYS A 66 5.06 6.38 -0.91
CA CYS A 66 5.43 4.96 -0.84
C CYS A 66 6.82 4.75 -0.24
N THR A 67 7.81 5.53 -0.67
CA THR A 67 9.18 5.44 -0.14
C THR A 67 9.22 5.80 1.35
N LEU A 68 8.49 6.83 1.77
CA LEU A 68 8.39 7.22 3.19
C LEU A 68 7.76 6.09 4.01
N LEU A 69 6.65 5.53 3.54
CA LEU A 69 5.96 4.43 4.21
C LEU A 69 6.86 3.19 4.37
N GLU A 70 7.58 2.81 3.32
CA GLU A 70 8.54 1.70 3.34
C GLU A 70 9.66 1.94 4.37
N THR A 71 10.26 3.14 4.35
CA THR A 71 11.32 3.52 5.29
C THR A 71 10.83 3.53 6.73
N THR A 72 9.70 4.19 7.01
CA THR A 72 9.13 4.25 8.37
C THR A 72 8.81 2.85 8.90
N VAL A 73 8.28 1.97 8.05
CA VAL A 73 7.98 0.60 8.45
C VAL A 73 9.27 -0.18 8.71
N MET A 74 10.29 -0.05 7.85
CA MET A 74 11.60 -0.67 8.12
C MET A 74 12.23 -0.17 9.43
N GLU A 75 12.13 1.13 9.72
CA GLU A 75 12.63 1.72 10.97
C GLU A 75 11.88 1.23 12.21
N ILE A 76 10.54 1.14 12.13
CA ILE A 76 9.73 0.56 13.21
C ILE A 76 10.14 -0.90 13.42
N PHE A 77 10.28 -1.67 12.35
CA PHE A 77 10.66 -3.08 12.45
C PHE A 77 12.09 -3.28 12.98
N SER A 78 13.04 -2.43 12.60
CA SER A 78 14.41 -2.49 13.11
C SER A 78 14.49 -2.11 14.59
N LYS A 79 13.66 -1.15 15.03
CA LYS A 79 13.64 -0.63 16.40
C LYS A 79 12.90 -1.52 17.39
N PHE A 80 11.76 -2.09 16.99
CA PHE A 80 10.94 -2.91 17.89
C PHE A 80 11.25 -4.41 17.80
N GLY A 81 12.00 -4.82 16.78
CA GLY A 81 12.34 -6.22 16.53
C GLY A 81 11.10 -7.03 16.15
N TRP A 82 11.27 -8.00 15.26
CA TRP A 82 10.21 -8.95 14.96
C TRP A 82 9.97 -9.85 16.19
N LYS A 83 9.18 -9.39 17.17
CA LYS A 83 8.65 -10.29 18.18
C LYS A 83 7.77 -11.31 17.45
N ARG A 84 8.30 -12.52 17.34
CA ARG A 84 7.77 -13.75 16.73
C ARG A 84 6.39 -14.20 17.27
N SER A 85 5.72 -13.36 18.06
CA SER A 85 4.43 -13.56 18.71
C SER A 85 3.23 -13.08 17.90
N LEU A 86 3.41 -12.42 16.75
CA LEU A 86 2.33 -12.15 15.79
C LEU A 86 2.29 -13.21 14.66
N ARG A 87 2.67 -14.45 14.97
CA ARG A 87 2.17 -15.60 14.21
C ARG A 87 0.75 -15.81 14.69
N LEU A 88 -0.23 -15.36 13.93
CA LEU A 88 -1.54 -15.96 13.98
C LEU A 88 -1.32 -17.45 13.66
N ASN A 89 -1.23 -18.26 14.72
CA ASN A 89 -1.49 -19.67 14.62
C ASN A 89 -2.97 -19.79 14.25
N VAL A 90 -3.21 -20.06 12.97
CA VAL A 90 -4.34 -20.86 12.53
C VAL A 90 -3.73 -22.08 11.85
#